data_AF-A0A7Y2A6D2-F1
#
_entry.id   AF-A0A7Y2A6D2-F1
#
_cell.length_a   1.000
_cell.length_b   1.000
_cell.length_c   1.000
_cell.angle_alpha   90.00
_cell.angle_beta   90.00
_cell.angle_gamma   90.00
#
_symmetry.space_group_name_H-M   'P 1'
#
loop_
_entity.id
_entity.type
_entity.pdbx_description
1 polymer ?
#
loop_
_entity_poly.entity_id
_entity_poly.type
_entity_poly.pdbx_seq_one_letter_code
_entity_poly.pdbx_strand_id
1 'polypeptide(L)'
;MEFFKKIKQITHLMKNIDFNELGAISEKIDLPKIMKSVGELNDQQLNGLMKMLTEKAKKGQHQLPPIDGDFYDYDLKLTQEQRAIQMKLRNFMETEVEPIANRYWNKAEFPMEIIPKLAALNICGVAYEGYDCPGLPFIMEGIIAEEIARVDVSISTFFGVHSGLAMGSIYLCGSEEQKQEWLPKMQRM
;
A
#
# COMPACT_ATOMS: atom_id res chain seq x y z
N MET A 1 -2.65 32.97 50.93
CA MET A 1 -3.59 33.44 49.89
C MET A 1 -3.42 32.70 48.55
N GLU A 2 -2.20 32.42 48.10
CA GLU A 2 -1.91 31.63 46.88
C GLU A 2 -2.56 30.23 46.81
N PHE A 3 -2.58 29.49 47.92
CA PHE A 3 -3.14 28.13 47.99
C PHE A 3 -4.64 28.06 47.66
N PHE A 4 -5.44 28.97 48.23
CA PHE A 4 -6.88 29.06 47.96
C PHE A 4 -7.18 29.48 46.52
N LYS A 5 -6.31 30.30 45.91
CA LYS A 5 -6.43 30.70 44.50
C LYS A 5 -6.20 29.51 43.56
N LYS A 6 -5.21 28.66 43.86
CA LYS A 6 -4.94 27.41 43.12
C LYS A 6 -6.09 26.42 43.24
N ILE A 7 -6.63 26.21 44.45
CA ILE A 7 -7.80 25.34 44.65
C ILE A 7 -8.98 25.84 43.81
N LYS A 8 -9.25 27.15 43.83
CA LYS A 8 -10.33 27.75 43.03
C LYS A 8 -10.13 27.53 41.52
N GLN A 9 -8.90 27.68 41.01
CA GLN A 9 -8.56 27.41 39.61
C GLN A 9 -8.75 25.94 39.24
N ILE A 10 -8.31 25.01 40.09
CA ILE A 10 -8.49 23.56 39.86
C ILE A 10 -9.97 23.21 39.85
N THR A 11 -10.75 23.72 40.80
CA THR A 11 -12.21 23.49 40.83
C THR A 11 -12.94 24.10 39.63
N HIS A 12 -12.40 25.17 39.04
CA HIS A 12 -12.96 25.76 37.83
C HIS A 12 -12.63 24.92 36.59
N LEU A 13 -11.38 24.44 36.46
CA LEU A 13 -10.97 23.55 35.37
C LEU A 13 -11.77 22.25 35.39
N MET A 14 -11.90 21.60 36.55
CA MET A 14 -12.67 20.36 36.68
C MET A 14 -14.16 20.51 36.35
N LYS A 15 -14.72 21.72 36.44
CA LYS A 15 -16.14 21.96 36.08
C LYS A 15 -16.35 22.12 34.57
N ASN A 16 -15.32 22.49 33.82
CA ASN A 16 -15.43 22.84 32.40
C ASN A 16 -14.81 21.78 31.48
N ILE A 17 -14.10 20.77 32.01
CA ILE A 17 -13.54 19.66 31.24
C ILE A 17 -14.54 18.50 31.25
N ASP A 18 -14.90 18.01 30.07
CA ASP A 18 -15.59 16.73 29.94
C ASP A 18 -14.60 15.57 30.13
N PHE A 19 -14.77 14.82 31.21
CA PHE A 19 -13.87 13.72 31.55
C PHE A 19 -14.02 12.50 30.63
N ASN A 20 -15.17 12.33 29.95
CA ASN A 20 -15.34 11.25 28.98
C ASN A 20 -14.54 11.55 27.71
N GLU A 21 -14.58 12.79 27.22
CA GLU A 21 -13.75 13.22 26.09
C GLU A 21 -12.26 13.17 26.43
N LEU A 22 -11.89 13.62 27.64
CA LEU A 22 -10.51 13.56 28.12
C LEU A 22 -9.99 12.11 28.18
N GLY A 23 -10.84 11.16 28.62
CA GLY A 23 -10.53 9.74 28.63
C GLY A 23 -10.25 9.20 27.23
N ALA A 24 -11.15 9.45 26.27
CA ALA A 24 -10.99 9.02 24.89
C ALA A 24 -9.73 9.59 24.20
N ILE A 25 -9.33 10.81 24.56
CA ILE A 25 -8.09 11.43 24.08
C ILE A 25 -6.87 10.73 24.70
N SER A 26 -6.90 10.46 26.02
CA SER A 26 -5.79 9.84 26.75
C SER A 26 -5.39 8.45 26.24
N GLU A 27 -6.34 7.70 25.68
CA GLU A 27 -6.07 6.39 25.07
C GLU A 27 -5.27 6.48 23.77
N LYS A 28 -5.34 7.62 23.07
CA LYS A 28 -4.74 7.80 21.74
C LYS A 28 -3.45 8.62 21.78
N ILE A 29 -3.27 9.47 22.79
CA ILE A 29 -2.14 10.40 22.88
C ILE A 29 -1.67 10.64 24.32
N ASP A 30 -0.37 10.88 24.46
CA ASP A 30 0.29 11.24 25.71
C ASP A 30 -0.08 12.69 26.11
N LEU A 31 -1.12 12.81 26.93
CA LEU A 31 -1.64 14.09 27.44
C LEU A 31 -0.58 14.93 28.18
N PRO A 32 0.22 14.38 29.13
CA PRO A 32 1.29 15.14 29.77
C PRO A 32 2.28 15.76 28.78
N LYS A 33 2.71 15.00 27.78
CA LYS A 33 3.64 15.48 26.76
C LYS A 33 3.01 16.60 25.92
N ILE A 34 1.76 16.45 25.50
CA ILE A 34 1.03 17.48 24.76
C ILE A 34 0.86 18.75 25.58
N MET A 35 0.44 18.66 26.84
CA MET A 35 0.29 19.83 27.71
C MET A 35 1.60 20.59 27.88
N LYS A 36 2.72 19.87 28.03
CA LYS A 36 4.06 20.47 28.10
C LYS A 36 4.42 21.17 26.79
N SER A 37 4.26 20.48 25.66
CA SER A 37 4.61 21.04 24.34
C SER A 37 3.75 22.25 23.96
N VAL A 38 2.46 22.25 24.30
CA VAL A 38 1.58 23.41 24.08
C VAL A 38 1.95 24.58 25.00
N GLY A 39 2.36 24.29 26.25
CA GLY A 39 2.81 25.32 27.19
C GLY A 39 4.14 25.99 26.83
N GLU A 40 4.95 25.37 25.97
CA GLU A 40 6.22 25.93 25.47
C GLU A 40 6.03 26.84 24.24
N LEU A 41 4.83 26.88 23.65
CA LEU A 41 4.53 27.71 22.47
C LEU A 41 4.33 29.18 22.84
N ASN A 42 4.76 30.07 21.95
CA ASN A 42 4.42 31.48 22.04
C ASN A 42 2.99 31.77 21.53
N ASP A 43 2.47 32.97 21.81
CA ASP A 43 1.09 33.36 21.45
C ASP A 43 0.79 33.24 19.95
N GLN A 44 1.77 33.53 19.09
CA GLN A 44 1.58 33.47 17.65
C GLN A 44 1.45 32.02 17.16
N GLN A 45 2.26 31.11 17.73
CA GLN A 45 2.20 29.67 17.48
C GLN A 45 0.91 29.06 18.06
N LEU A 46 0.52 29.46 19.28
CA LEU A 46 -0.69 29.00 19.92
C LEU A 46 -1.94 29.39 19.11
N ASN A 47 -1.99 30.63 18.63
CA ASN A 47 -3.07 31.12 17.78
C ASN A 47 -3.14 30.36 16.44
N GLY A 48 -2.00 30.05 15.83
CA GLY A 48 -1.93 29.23 14.60
C GLY A 48 -2.44 27.81 14.82
N LEU A 49 -2.00 27.17 15.91
CA LEU A 49 -2.45 25.84 16.32
C LEU A 49 -3.96 25.82 16.60
N MET A 50 -4.47 26.78 17.36
CA MET A 50 -5.90 26.90 17.67
C MET A 50 -6.73 27.12 16.41
N LYS A 51 -6.26 27.95 15.47
CA LYS A 51 -6.91 28.12 14.18
C LYS A 51 -6.99 26.80 13.41
N MET A 52 -5.91 26.02 13.38
CA MET A 52 -5.88 24.71 12.73
C MET A 52 -6.82 23.68 13.40
N LEU A 53 -6.91 23.67 14.74
CA LEU A 53 -7.75 22.74 15.49
C LEU A 53 -9.24 23.10 15.45
N THR A 54 -9.57 24.39 15.30
CA THR A 54 -10.96 24.90 15.34
C THR A 54 -11.56 25.14 13.96
N GLU A 55 -10.75 25.41 12.93
CA GLU A 55 -11.24 25.53 11.56
C GLU A 55 -11.63 24.14 11.03
N LYS A 56 -12.94 23.83 11.03
CA LYS A 56 -13.46 22.71 10.24
C LYS A 56 -13.03 22.88 8.79
N ALA A 57 -12.48 21.81 8.21
CA ALA A 57 -12.13 21.71 6.79
C ALA A 57 -13.18 22.45 5.94
N LYS A 58 -12.74 23.42 5.13
CA LYS A 58 -13.63 24.25 4.31
C LYS A 58 -14.59 23.35 3.51
N LYS A 59 -15.89 23.70 3.49
CA LYS A 59 -16.86 23.21 2.51
C LYS A 59 -16.24 23.34 1.12
N GLY A 60 -15.82 22.22 0.51
CA GLY A 60 -15.06 22.21 -0.74
C GLY A 60 -13.87 21.24 -0.78
N GLN A 61 -13.39 20.75 0.37
CA GLN A 61 -12.55 19.53 0.39
C GLN A 61 -13.46 18.31 0.20
N HIS A 62 -14.00 18.13 -1.00
CA HIS A 62 -14.52 16.82 -1.38
C HIS A 62 -13.33 15.87 -1.35
N GLN A 63 -13.35 14.87 -0.47
CA GLN A 63 -12.54 13.70 -0.74
C GLN A 63 -13.04 13.19 -2.09
N LEU A 64 -12.14 13.20 -3.08
CA LEU A 64 -12.45 12.61 -4.36
C LEU A 64 -12.86 11.16 -4.08
N PRO A 65 -13.87 10.62 -4.77
CA PRO A 65 -14.13 9.19 -4.69
C PRO A 65 -12.83 8.46 -5.05
N PRO A 66 -12.62 7.24 -4.51
CA PRO A 66 -11.51 6.42 -4.94
C PRO A 66 -11.53 6.31 -6.47
N ILE A 67 -10.34 6.28 -7.07
CA ILE A 67 -10.22 6.10 -8.52
C ILE A 67 -10.83 4.75 -8.87
N ASP A 68 -11.90 4.77 -9.65
CA ASP A 68 -12.50 3.58 -10.22
C ASP A 68 -11.89 3.34 -11.61
N GLY A 69 -10.91 2.44 -11.64
CA GLY A 69 -10.23 2.03 -12.87
C GLY A 69 -11.00 0.97 -13.68
N ASP A 70 -11.96 0.29 -13.05
CA ASP A 70 -12.75 -0.79 -13.67
C ASP A 70 -14.22 -0.37 -13.79
N PHE A 71 -14.47 0.64 -14.62
CA PHE A 71 -15.82 1.20 -14.81
C PHE A 71 -16.84 0.19 -15.37
N TYR A 72 -16.38 -0.90 -16.00
CA TYR A 72 -17.24 -1.94 -16.58
C TYR A 72 -17.34 -3.19 -15.70
N ASP A 73 -16.78 -3.15 -14.50
CA ASP A 73 -16.73 -4.27 -13.56
C ASP A 73 -16.25 -5.56 -14.24
N TYR A 74 -15.24 -5.47 -15.13
CA TYR A 74 -14.70 -6.63 -15.82
C TYR A 74 -14.06 -7.62 -14.84
N ASP A 75 -13.59 -7.14 -13.68
CA ASP A 75 -13.12 -7.97 -12.57
C ASP A 75 -14.18 -8.98 -12.09
N LEU A 76 -15.48 -8.65 -12.22
CA LEU A 76 -16.57 -9.55 -11.86
C LEU A 76 -16.74 -10.72 -12.84
N LYS A 77 -16.03 -10.70 -13.98
CA LYS A 77 -15.98 -11.83 -14.93
C LYS A 77 -14.93 -12.86 -14.55
N LEU A 78 -14.03 -12.54 -13.63
CA LEU A 78 -13.05 -13.49 -13.11
C LEU A 78 -13.73 -14.50 -12.19
N THR A 79 -13.22 -15.73 -12.20
CA THR A 79 -13.61 -16.72 -11.19
C THR A 79 -13.13 -16.27 -9.80
N GLN A 80 -13.70 -16.86 -8.75
CA GLN A 80 -13.29 -16.55 -7.38
C GLN A 80 -11.78 -16.80 -7.15
N GLU A 81 -11.23 -17.85 -7.74
CA GLU A 81 -9.81 -18.19 -7.66
C GLU A 81 -8.93 -17.15 -8.39
N GLN A 82 -9.32 -16.78 -9.61
CA GLN A 82 -8.64 -15.74 -10.40
C GLN A 82 -8.64 -14.40 -9.67
N ARG A 83 -9.79 -14.01 -9.11
CA ARG A 83 -9.94 -12.79 -8.30
C ARG A 83 -9.10 -12.85 -7.03
N ALA A 84 -8.95 -14.01 -6.40
CA ALA A 84 -8.09 -14.16 -5.22
C ALA A 84 -6.62 -13.92 -5.56
N ILE A 85 -6.13 -14.43 -6.72
CA ILE A 85 -4.76 -14.18 -7.20
C ILE A 85 -4.56 -12.70 -7.49
N GLN A 86 -5.50 -12.08 -8.21
CA GLN A 86 -5.46 -10.65 -8.51
C GLN A 86 -5.39 -9.81 -7.23
N MET A 87 -6.27 -10.07 -6.25
CA MET A 87 -6.28 -9.32 -4.99
C MET A 87 -5.02 -9.55 -4.15
N LYS A 88 -4.47 -10.78 -4.16
CA LYS A 88 -3.19 -11.08 -3.49
C LYS A 88 -2.06 -10.26 -4.11
N LEU A 89 -1.99 -10.18 -5.44
CA LEU A 89 -1.00 -9.39 -6.15
C LEU A 89 -1.20 -7.89 -5.95
N ARG A 90 -2.44 -7.39 -6.02
CA ARG A 90 -2.78 -5.99 -5.75
C ARG A 90 -2.28 -5.56 -4.36
N ASN A 91 -2.62 -6.34 -3.33
CA ASN A 91 -2.18 -6.09 -1.97
C ASN A 91 -0.65 -6.11 -1.86
N PHE A 92 0.02 -7.06 -2.52
CA PHE A 92 1.48 -7.11 -2.55
C PHE A 92 2.08 -5.84 -3.17
N MET A 93 1.58 -5.40 -4.33
CA MET A 93 2.10 -4.22 -5.01
C MET A 93 1.88 -2.95 -4.17
N GLU A 94 0.71 -2.77 -3.55
CA GLU A 94 0.41 -1.62 -2.69
C GLU A 94 1.22 -1.61 -1.38
N THR A 95 1.50 -2.79 -0.80
CA THR A 95 2.16 -2.86 0.52
C THR A 95 3.67 -2.93 0.44
N GLU A 96 4.23 -3.61 -0.58
CA GLU A 96 5.66 -3.89 -0.68
C GLU A 96 6.36 -3.01 -1.73
N VAL A 97 5.65 -2.62 -2.81
CA VAL A 97 6.25 -1.91 -3.95
C VAL A 97 5.95 -0.41 -3.92
N GLU A 98 4.68 -0.02 -3.75
CA GLU A 98 4.27 1.39 -3.74
C GLU A 98 5.11 2.27 -2.80
N PRO A 99 5.43 1.84 -1.55
CA PRO A 99 6.22 2.66 -0.63
C PRO A 99 7.66 2.93 -1.08
N ILE A 100 8.22 2.08 -1.96
CA ILE A 100 9.62 2.16 -2.41
C ILE A 100 9.77 2.64 -3.85
N ALA A 101 8.70 2.60 -4.66
CA ALA A 101 8.73 2.85 -6.10
C ALA A 101 9.41 4.18 -6.46
N ASN A 102 8.95 5.30 -5.88
CA ASN A 102 9.50 6.63 -6.15
C ASN A 102 10.99 6.75 -5.79
N ARG A 103 11.44 6.06 -4.73
CA ARG A 103 12.85 6.11 -4.32
C ARG A 103 13.75 5.45 -5.37
N TYR A 104 13.36 4.27 -5.83
CA TYR A 104 14.11 3.50 -6.83
C TYR A 104 14.05 4.16 -8.21
N TRP A 105 12.87 4.64 -8.62
CA TRP A 105 12.67 5.35 -9.87
C TRP A 105 13.57 6.58 -9.98
N ASN A 106 13.59 7.44 -8.95
CA ASN A 106 14.40 8.66 -8.95
C ASN A 106 15.91 8.40 -8.98
N LYS A 107 16.34 7.23 -8.53
CA LYS A 107 17.75 6.82 -8.52
C LYS A 107 18.15 5.98 -9.75
N ALA A 108 17.20 5.59 -10.58
CA ALA A 108 17.40 4.61 -11.65
C ALA A 108 18.02 3.29 -11.14
N GLU A 109 17.60 2.85 -9.96
CA GLU A 109 18.04 1.58 -9.34
C GLU A 109 16.89 0.56 -9.39
N PHE A 110 17.21 -0.74 -9.43
CA PHE A 110 16.19 -1.80 -9.37
C PHE A 110 16.07 -2.36 -7.94
N PRO A 111 14.85 -2.54 -7.40
CA PRO A 111 14.62 -3.09 -6.06
C PRO A 111 14.80 -4.61 -6.04
N MET A 112 16.05 -5.08 -5.97
CA MET A 112 16.38 -6.52 -5.96
C MET A 112 15.70 -7.28 -4.81
N GLU A 113 15.36 -6.61 -3.71
CA GLU A 113 14.66 -7.18 -2.56
C GLU A 113 13.22 -7.64 -2.88
N ILE A 114 12.64 -7.17 -3.99
CA ILE A 114 11.27 -7.53 -4.41
C ILE A 114 11.22 -8.88 -5.12
N ILE A 115 12.29 -9.29 -5.82
CA ILE A 115 12.33 -10.53 -6.61
C ILE A 115 11.89 -11.77 -5.80
N PRO A 116 12.51 -12.10 -4.65
CA PRO A 116 12.12 -13.29 -3.88
C PRO A 116 10.69 -13.21 -3.33
N LYS A 117 10.16 -11.99 -3.07
CA LYS A 117 8.78 -11.82 -2.60
C LYS A 117 7.79 -12.01 -3.75
N LEU A 118 8.12 -11.53 -4.94
CA LEU A 118 7.35 -11.71 -6.16
C LEU A 118 7.32 -13.19 -6.57
N ALA A 119 8.45 -13.89 -6.46
CA ALA A 119 8.54 -15.34 -6.66
C ALA A 119 7.59 -16.13 -5.75
N ALA A 120 7.49 -15.74 -4.48
CA ALA A 120 6.60 -16.37 -3.50
C ALA A 120 5.10 -16.21 -3.83
N LEU A 121 4.73 -15.34 -4.78
CA LEU A 121 3.35 -15.24 -5.26
C LEU A 121 2.99 -16.39 -6.22
N ASN A 122 3.98 -17.09 -6.78
CA ASN A 122 3.79 -18.21 -7.71
C ASN A 122 3.02 -17.82 -8.99
N ILE A 123 3.37 -16.68 -9.57
CA ILE A 123 2.67 -16.08 -10.73
C ILE A 123 3.49 -16.10 -12.03
N CYS A 124 4.78 -16.46 -12.00
CA CYS A 124 5.59 -16.57 -13.21
C CYS A 124 5.12 -17.73 -14.10
N GLY A 125 5.05 -17.46 -15.41
CA GLY A 125 4.55 -18.43 -16.38
C GLY A 125 3.09 -18.82 -16.10
N VAL A 126 2.26 -17.88 -15.63
CA VAL A 126 0.92 -18.19 -15.11
C VAL A 126 0.08 -19.01 -16.10
N ALA A 127 0.26 -18.75 -17.39
CA ALA A 127 -0.50 -19.35 -18.48
C ALA A 127 0.14 -20.62 -19.06
N TYR A 128 1.27 -21.08 -18.53
CA TYR A 128 2.00 -22.24 -19.03
C TYR A 128 1.58 -23.51 -18.29
N GLU A 129 1.50 -24.61 -19.02
CA GLU A 129 1.18 -25.93 -18.46
C GLU A 129 2.45 -26.74 -18.21
N GLY A 130 2.51 -27.44 -17.08
CA GLY A 130 3.69 -28.20 -16.66
C GLY A 130 4.83 -27.31 -16.13
N TYR A 131 6.03 -27.87 -15.95
CA TYR A 131 7.24 -27.13 -15.52
C TYR A 131 7.06 -26.31 -14.23
N ASP A 132 6.29 -26.83 -13.27
CA ASP A 132 5.89 -26.15 -12.03
C ASP A 132 5.07 -24.86 -12.23
N CYS A 133 4.59 -24.60 -13.46
CA CYS A 133 3.81 -23.42 -13.80
C CYS A 133 2.32 -23.58 -13.40
N PRO A 134 1.61 -22.47 -13.11
CA PRO A 134 0.23 -22.52 -12.60
C PRO A 134 -0.83 -23.09 -13.56
N GLY A 135 -0.64 -23.01 -14.88
CA GLY A 135 -1.62 -23.52 -15.85
C GLY A 135 -2.97 -22.79 -15.86
N LEU A 136 -2.99 -21.48 -15.61
CA LEU A 136 -4.21 -20.66 -15.63
C LEU A 136 -4.54 -20.15 -17.04
N PRO A 137 -5.78 -19.72 -17.30
CA PRO A 137 -6.14 -19.13 -18.59
C PRO A 137 -5.31 -17.88 -18.91
N PHE A 138 -4.95 -17.70 -20.18
CA PHE A 138 -4.04 -16.63 -20.64
C PHE A 138 -4.49 -15.21 -20.27
N ILE A 139 -5.80 -14.99 -20.04
CA ILE A 139 -6.31 -13.71 -19.53
C ILE A 139 -5.64 -13.30 -18.21
N MET A 140 -5.21 -14.26 -17.39
CA MET A 140 -4.51 -13.99 -16.13
C MET A 140 -3.14 -13.34 -16.33
N GLU A 141 -2.44 -13.59 -17.43
CA GLU A 141 -1.18 -12.89 -17.73
C GLU A 141 -1.44 -11.38 -17.89
N GLY A 142 -2.56 -11.03 -18.55
CA GLY A 142 -3.00 -9.63 -18.71
C GLY A 142 -3.39 -8.98 -17.39
N ILE A 143 -4.21 -9.66 -16.58
CA ILE A 143 -4.62 -9.17 -15.26
C ILE A 143 -3.42 -8.96 -14.34
N ILE A 144 -2.46 -9.89 -14.34
CA ILE A 144 -1.22 -9.76 -13.55
C ILE A 144 -0.39 -8.58 -14.03
N ALA A 145 -0.21 -8.43 -15.35
CA ALA A 145 0.54 -7.32 -15.91
C ALA A 145 -0.10 -5.96 -15.55
N GLU A 146 -1.43 -5.88 -15.59
CA GLU A 146 -2.21 -4.70 -15.21
C GLU A 146 -2.01 -4.34 -13.73
N GLU A 147 -2.18 -5.29 -12.81
CA GLU A 147 -2.02 -5.03 -11.37
C GLU A 147 -0.60 -4.54 -11.02
N ILE A 148 0.42 -5.10 -11.66
CA ILE A 148 1.80 -4.66 -11.45
C ILE A 148 2.00 -3.25 -12.03
N ALA A 149 1.57 -3.04 -13.28
CA ALA A 149 1.77 -1.77 -13.99
C ALA A 149 1.03 -0.59 -13.35
N ARG A 150 -0.11 -0.86 -12.68
CA ARG A 150 -0.86 0.14 -11.92
C ARG A 150 -0.02 0.81 -10.83
N VAL A 151 0.96 0.09 -10.28
CA VAL A 151 1.84 0.59 -9.20
C VAL A 151 3.22 0.97 -9.73
N ASP A 152 3.88 0.12 -10.52
CA ASP A 152 5.21 0.40 -11.07
C ASP A 152 5.45 -0.27 -12.43
N VAL A 153 5.69 0.55 -13.45
CA VAL A 153 5.89 0.09 -14.84
C VAL A 153 7.26 -0.58 -15.05
N SER A 154 8.26 -0.29 -14.23
CA SER A 154 9.59 -0.90 -14.32
C SER A 154 9.55 -2.36 -13.86
N ILE A 155 8.87 -2.64 -12.76
CA ILE A 155 8.63 -3.99 -12.26
C ILE A 155 7.70 -4.77 -13.21
N SER A 156 6.67 -4.12 -13.76
CA SER A 156 5.83 -4.72 -14.80
C SER A 156 6.65 -5.15 -16.02
N THR A 157 7.57 -4.29 -16.47
CA THR A 157 8.48 -4.61 -17.58
C THR A 157 9.42 -5.77 -17.22
N PHE A 158 10.04 -5.76 -16.05
CA PHE A 158 10.87 -6.86 -15.57
C PHE A 158 10.10 -8.19 -15.59
N PHE A 159 8.90 -8.20 -15.01
CA PHE A 159 8.05 -9.39 -14.95
C PHE A 159 7.64 -9.86 -16.36
N GLY A 160 7.20 -8.94 -17.22
CA GLY A 160 6.79 -9.25 -18.59
C GLY A 160 7.94 -9.76 -19.46
N VAL A 161 9.16 -9.24 -19.28
CA VAL A 161 10.35 -9.77 -19.97
C VAL A 161 10.70 -11.16 -19.46
N HIS A 162 10.68 -11.38 -18.14
CA HIS A 162 11.01 -12.68 -17.54
C HIS A 162 9.97 -13.75 -17.89
N SER A 163 8.71 -13.53 -17.51
CA SER A 163 7.58 -14.46 -17.70
C SER A 163 7.12 -14.50 -19.15
N GLY A 164 6.81 -13.35 -19.75
CA GLY A 164 6.18 -13.30 -21.07
C GLY A 164 7.14 -13.52 -22.23
N LEU A 165 8.33 -12.89 -22.20
CA LEU A 165 9.28 -12.97 -23.32
C LEU A 165 10.28 -14.12 -23.17
N ALA A 166 11.06 -14.15 -22.09
CA ALA A 166 12.15 -15.10 -21.94
C ALA A 166 11.60 -16.53 -21.69
N MET A 167 10.77 -16.71 -20.65
CA MET A 167 10.09 -18.00 -20.44
C MET A 167 9.19 -18.35 -21.62
N GLY A 168 8.41 -17.39 -22.14
CA GLY A 168 7.55 -17.63 -23.30
C GLY A 168 8.28 -18.10 -24.56
N SER A 169 9.45 -17.54 -24.85
CA SER A 169 10.28 -17.99 -25.99
C SER A 169 10.75 -19.44 -25.79
N ILE A 170 11.15 -19.81 -24.58
CA ILE A 170 11.56 -21.19 -24.26
C ILE A 170 10.37 -22.14 -24.30
N TYR A 171 9.22 -21.73 -23.73
CA TYR A 171 8.01 -22.54 -23.68
C TYR A 171 7.46 -22.85 -25.08
N LEU A 172 7.42 -21.86 -25.95
CA LEU A 172 6.87 -21.99 -27.30
C LEU A 172 7.87 -22.61 -28.30
N CYS A 173 9.14 -22.23 -28.22
CA CYS A 173 10.12 -22.51 -29.27
C CYS A 173 11.31 -23.39 -28.83
N GLY A 174 11.46 -23.64 -27.53
CA GLY A 174 12.55 -24.46 -27.00
C GLY A 174 12.36 -25.95 -27.29
N SER A 175 13.46 -26.71 -27.28
CA SER A 175 13.39 -28.18 -27.21
C SER A 175 12.88 -28.62 -25.84
N GLU A 176 12.41 -29.87 -25.73
CA GLU A 176 11.96 -30.40 -24.44
C GLU A 176 13.09 -30.40 -23.39
N GLU A 177 14.33 -30.66 -23.81
CA GLU A 177 15.49 -30.56 -22.92
C GLU A 177 15.68 -29.13 -22.38
N GLN A 178 15.55 -28.11 -23.25
CA GLN A 178 15.65 -26.71 -22.84
C GLN A 178 14.51 -26.30 -21.91
N LYS A 179 13.28 -26.75 -22.19
CA LYS A 179 12.13 -26.46 -21.33
C LYS A 179 12.28 -27.05 -19.94
N GLN A 180 12.64 -28.34 -19.85
CA GLN A 180 12.85 -29.03 -18.57
C GLN A 180 14.01 -28.42 -17.77
N GLU A 181 15.07 -27.95 -18.45
CA GLU A 181 16.20 -27.33 -17.78
C GLU A 181 15.88 -25.93 -17.22
N TRP A 182 15.19 -25.10 -17.99
CA TRP A 182 15.10 -23.66 -17.71
C TRP A 182 13.77 -23.25 -17.08
N LEU A 183 12.63 -23.75 -17.56
CA LEU A 183 11.32 -23.26 -17.13
C LEU A 183 11.07 -23.45 -15.63
N PRO A 184 11.38 -24.61 -15.00
CA PRO A 184 11.22 -24.76 -13.56
C PRO A 184 12.08 -23.78 -12.76
N LYS A 185 13.29 -23.45 -13.24
CA LYS A 185 14.18 -22.50 -12.57
C LYS A 185 13.62 -21.08 -12.69
N MET A 186 13.22 -20.68 -13.89
CA MET A 186 12.67 -19.35 -14.14
C MET A 186 11.33 -19.13 -13.44
N GLN A 187 10.50 -20.17 -13.33
CA GLN A 187 9.24 -20.12 -12.59
C GLN A 187 9.47 -19.69 -11.13
N ARG A 188 10.60 -20.09 -10.53
CA ARG A 188 11.00 -19.73 -9.16
C ARG A 188 11.73 -18.40 -9.02
N MET A 189 11.96 -17.69 -10.14
CA MET A 189 12.80 -16.49 -10.30
C MET A 189 14.27 -16.66 -9.92
#